data_AF-A0A349R4A8-F1
#
_entry.id   AF-A0A349R4A8-F1
#
_cell.length_a   1.000
_cell.length_b   1.000
_cell.length_c   1.000
_cell.angle_alpha   90.00
_cell.angle_beta   90.00
_cell.angle_gamma   90.00
#
_symmetry.space_group_name_H-M   'P 1'
#
loop_
_entity.id
_entity.type
_entity.pdbx_description
1 polymer ?
#
loop_
_entity_poly.entity_id
_entity_poly.type
_entity_poly.pdbx_seq_one_letter_code
_entity_poly.pdbx_strand_id
1 'polypeptide(L)'
;GQIYSINEGNYSKFPNGVKQYIKYCQMEDSATQRPYASRYIGSMVADIHRNLLKGGIFLYPTTSAHPNGKLRLMYECNPIAFIIEQAGGKASNGSQRILDIEPKTLHQRSAAFLGNTDMVELLEDFLKKYSD
;
A
#
# COMPACT_ATOMS: atom_id res chain seq x y z
N GLY A 1 -0.08 11.62 5.67
CA GLY A 1 1.37 11.56 5.94
C GLY A 1 2.13 12.03 4.71
N GLN A 2 3.47 12.02 4.75
CA GLN A 2 4.32 12.46 3.62
C GLN A 2 5.37 11.42 3.25
N ILE A 3 5.14 10.15 3.59
CA ILE A 3 6.07 9.03 3.33
C ILE A 3 5.34 7.97 2.51
N TYR A 4 5.99 7.46 1.46
CA TYR A 4 5.55 6.26 0.77
C TYR A 4 6.64 5.19 0.82
N SER A 5 6.20 3.94 0.98
CA SER A 5 7.07 2.79 1.20
C SER A 5 6.75 1.69 0.20
N ILE A 6 7.63 1.50 -0.78
CA ILE A 6 7.49 0.49 -1.82
C ILE A 6 8.86 0.10 -2.38
N ASN A 7 9.00 -1.14 -2.83
CA ASN A 7 10.17 -1.57 -3.59
C ASN A 7 10.08 -1.10 -5.06
N GLU A 8 10.53 0.12 -5.35
CA GLU A 8 10.55 0.67 -6.72
C GLU A 8 11.41 -0.13 -7.71
N GLY A 9 12.27 -1.05 -7.26
CA GLY A 9 12.97 -1.98 -8.15
C GLY A 9 12.04 -2.89 -8.96
N ASN A 10 10.76 -2.99 -8.57
CA ASN A 10 9.72 -3.69 -9.33
C ASN A 10 8.82 -2.76 -10.16
N TYR A 11 9.18 -1.48 -10.35
CA TYR A 11 8.33 -0.47 -11.01
C TYR A 11 7.72 -0.96 -12.33
N SER A 12 8.52 -1.57 -13.20
CA SER A 12 8.06 -2.07 -14.51
C SER A 12 6.93 -3.11 -14.41
N LYS A 13 6.87 -3.85 -13.30
CA LYS A 13 5.96 -4.98 -13.07
C LYS A 13 4.67 -4.60 -12.33
N PHE A 14 4.54 -3.37 -11.83
CA PHE A 14 3.36 -2.94 -11.09
C PHE A 14 2.14 -2.68 -12.00
N PRO A 15 0.92 -2.69 -11.45
CA PRO A 15 -0.25 -2.13 -12.13
C PRO A 15 -0.04 -0.67 -12.53
N ASN A 16 -0.68 -0.23 -13.61
CA ASN A 16 -0.52 1.15 -14.11
C ASN A 16 -0.92 2.18 -13.04
N GLY A 17 -2.03 1.98 -12.33
CA GLY A 17 -2.44 2.87 -11.24
C GLY A 17 -1.37 3.07 -10.16
N VAL A 18 -0.63 2.02 -9.78
CA VAL A 18 0.48 2.15 -8.82
C VAL A 18 1.64 2.94 -9.43
N LYS A 19 1.97 2.73 -10.70
CA LYS A 19 3.00 3.50 -11.40
C LYS A 19 2.66 4.99 -11.41
N GLN A 20 1.41 5.32 -11.72
CA GLN A 20 0.92 6.70 -11.73
C GLN A 20 0.91 7.31 -10.32
N TYR A 21 0.54 6.55 -9.29
CA TYR A 21 0.63 6.99 -7.90
C TYR A 21 2.07 7.28 -7.46
N ILE A 22 3.04 6.45 -7.84
CA ILE A 22 4.47 6.71 -7.58
C ILE A 22 4.90 8.02 -8.24
N LYS A 23 4.49 8.26 -9.50
CA LYS A 23 4.78 9.53 -10.18
C LYS A 23 4.12 10.71 -9.51
N TYR A 24 2.88 10.57 -9.06
CA TYR A 24 2.23 11.55 -8.21
C TYR A 24 3.07 11.84 -6.96
N CYS A 25 3.55 10.83 -6.22
CA CYS A 25 4.37 11.02 -5.03
C CYS A 25 5.70 11.77 -5.28
N GLN A 26 6.24 11.66 -6.50
CA GLN A 26 7.53 12.23 -6.91
C GLN A 26 7.44 13.66 -7.47
N MET A 27 6.23 14.16 -7.79
CA MET A 27 6.04 15.51 -8.34
C MET A 27 6.25 16.59 -7.27
N GLU A 28 6.77 17.76 -7.68
CA GLU A 28 6.83 18.93 -6.82
C GLU A 28 5.45 19.62 -6.77
N ASP A 29 4.89 19.74 -5.57
CA ASP A 29 3.63 20.45 -5.34
C ASP A 29 3.54 20.85 -3.86
N SER A 30 3.73 22.14 -3.60
CA SER A 30 3.72 22.69 -2.24
C SER A 30 2.34 22.63 -1.58
N ALA A 31 1.26 22.66 -2.35
CA ALA A 31 -0.11 22.63 -1.82
C ALA A 31 -0.43 21.29 -1.16
N THR A 32 0.18 20.20 -1.65
CA THR A 32 0.01 18.84 -1.13
C THR A 32 1.26 18.31 -0.40
N GLN A 33 2.24 19.19 -0.14
CA GLN A 33 3.49 18.85 0.55
C GLN A 33 4.26 17.71 -0.15
N ARG A 34 4.30 17.75 -1.49
CA ARG A 34 5.06 16.84 -2.34
C ARG A 34 6.31 17.52 -2.91
N PRO A 35 7.41 16.76 -3.16
CA PRO A 35 7.49 15.30 -3.22
C PRO A 35 7.47 14.62 -1.85
N TYR A 36 6.81 13.47 -1.76
CA TYR A 36 6.83 12.65 -0.55
C TYR A 36 8.21 12.00 -0.37
N ALA A 37 8.61 11.78 0.88
CA ALA A 37 9.83 11.06 1.19
C ALA A 37 9.66 9.55 0.92
N SER A 38 10.53 8.98 0.08
CA SER A 38 10.60 7.52 -0.10
C SER A 38 11.35 6.88 1.06
N ARG A 39 10.76 5.86 1.70
CA ARG A 39 11.41 5.04 2.73
C ARG A 39 10.97 3.60 2.59
N TYR A 40 11.91 2.69 2.36
CA TYR A 40 11.63 1.26 2.27
C TYR A 40 12.77 0.48 2.94
N ILE A 41 12.51 -0.04 4.14
CA ILE A 41 13.47 -0.86 4.90
C ILE A 41 13.54 -2.27 4.31
N GLY A 42 12.44 -2.75 3.71
CA GLY A 42 12.33 -4.13 3.22
C GLY A 42 11.83 -5.10 4.28
N SER A 43 11.40 -4.58 5.43
CA SER A 43 10.71 -5.33 6.49
C SER A 43 9.35 -4.68 6.73
N MET A 44 8.28 -5.43 6.44
CA MET A 44 6.90 -4.97 6.58
C MET A 44 6.67 -4.34 7.96
N VAL A 45 7.03 -5.04 9.04
CA VAL A 45 6.85 -4.57 10.41
C VAL A 45 7.58 -3.24 10.66
N ALA A 46 8.84 -3.11 10.22
CA ALA A 46 9.62 -1.89 10.44
C ALA A 46 9.08 -0.70 9.64
N ASP A 47 8.67 -0.93 8.39
CA ASP A 47 8.11 0.11 7.53
C ASP A 47 6.76 0.61 8.07
N ILE A 48 5.87 -0.29 8.49
CA ILE A 48 4.59 0.07 9.09
C ILE A 48 4.76 0.76 10.44
N HIS A 49 5.66 0.27 11.30
CA HIS A 49 5.91 0.88 12.60
C HIS A 49 6.35 2.35 12.46
N ARG A 50 7.26 2.64 11.51
CA ARG A 50 7.63 4.03 11.20
C ARG A 50 6.44 4.82 10.69
N ASN A 51 5.67 4.27 9.75
CA ASN A 51 4.55 4.99 9.13
C ASN A 51 3.41 5.25 10.12
N LEU A 52 3.19 4.39 11.12
CA LEU A 52 2.27 4.63 12.24
C LEU A 52 2.69 5.85 13.07
N LEU A 53 3.99 6.03 13.32
CA LEU A 53 4.50 7.14 14.14
C LEU A 53 4.68 8.45 13.37
N LYS A 54 5.01 8.39 12.08
CA LYS A 54 5.36 9.56 11.26
C LYS A 54 4.33 9.93 10.20
N GLY A 55 3.33 9.07 10.02
CA GLY A 55 2.40 9.15 8.90
C GLY A 55 3.05 8.68 7.60
N GLY A 56 2.30 7.96 6.79
CA GLY A 56 2.71 7.45 5.50
C GLY A 56 1.84 6.31 5.02
N ILE A 57 2.25 5.74 3.89
CA ILE A 57 1.61 4.58 3.26
C ILE A 57 2.65 3.51 2.95
N PHE A 58 2.32 2.26 3.25
CA PHE A 58 3.04 1.08 2.82
C PHE A 58 2.30 0.43 1.66
N LEU A 59 3.02 0.15 0.56
CA LEU A 59 2.46 -0.45 -0.65
C LEU A 59 3.18 -1.77 -0.95
N TYR A 60 2.39 -2.82 -1.09
CA TYR A 60 2.82 -4.10 -1.64
C TYR A 60 1.83 -4.56 -2.71
N PRO A 61 1.89 -4.00 -3.93
CA PRO A 61 0.94 -4.31 -4.98
C PRO A 61 1.15 -5.73 -5.55
N THR A 62 0.24 -6.11 -6.44
CA THR A 62 0.48 -7.24 -7.35
C THR A 62 1.65 -6.92 -8.28
N THR A 63 2.26 -7.95 -8.84
CA THR A 63 3.27 -7.82 -9.90
C THR A 63 3.05 -8.90 -10.95
N SER A 64 3.66 -8.76 -12.13
CA SER A 64 3.64 -9.84 -13.14
C SER A 64 4.13 -11.19 -12.61
N ALA A 65 5.07 -11.21 -11.65
CA ALA A 65 5.56 -12.44 -11.00
C ALA A 65 4.65 -12.94 -9.86
N HIS A 66 3.83 -12.06 -9.29
CA HIS A 66 2.94 -12.33 -8.17
C HIS A 66 1.56 -11.69 -8.43
N PRO A 67 0.75 -12.29 -9.33
CA PRO A 67 -0.52 -11.70 -9.77
C PRO A 67 -1.54 -11.54 -8.63
N ASN A 68 -1.44 -12.37 -7.59
CA ASN A 68 -2.28 -12.28 -6.38
C ASN A 68 -1.58 -11.56 -5.21
N GLY A 69 -0.51 -10.80 -5.48
CA GLY A 69 0.35 -10.21 -4.46
C GLY A 69 1.28 -11.23 -3.80
N LYS A 70 2.12 -10.73 -2.88
CA LYS A 70 3.17 -11.55 -2.23
C LYS A 70 2.90 -11.83 -0.75
N LEU A 71 2.26 -10.90 -0.05
CA LEU A 71 1.99 -10.99 1.38
C LEU A 71 0.84 -11.95 1.63
N ARG A 72 0.87 -12.66 2.75
CA ARG A 72 -0.17 -13.62 3.12
C ARG A 72 -1.27 -12.94 3.91
N LEU A 73 -2.50 -13.22 3.48
CA LEU A 73 -3.69 -12.63 4.06
C LEU A 73 -3.76 -12.90 5.57
N MET A 74 -3.61 -14.17 5.96
CA MET A 74 -3.87 -14.61 7.33
C MET A 74 -2.86 -14.10 8.38
N TYR A 75 -1.58 -14.05 8.04
CA TYR A 75 -0.51 -13.84 9.02
C TYR A 75 0.46 -12.69 8.66
N GLU A 76 0.19 -11.95 7.59
CA GLU A 76 0.88 -10.69 7.29
C GLU A 76 -0.14 -9.55 7.15
N CYS A 77 -1.14 -9.69 6.26
CA CYS A 77 -2.10 -8.61 5.98
C CYS A 77 -3.10 -8.39 7.13
N ASN A 78 -3.82 -9.42 7.58
CA ASN A 78 -4.90 -9.28 8.57
C ASN A 78 -4.42 -8.73 9.91
N PRO A 79 -3.33 -9.24 10.53
CA PRO A 79 -2.88 -8.71 11.82
C PRO A 79 -2.48 -7.24 11.75
N ILE A 80 -1.80 -6.85 10.66
CA ILE A 80 -1.39 -5.48 10.46
C ILE A 80 -2.57 -4.57 10.11
N ALA A 81 -3.49 -5.03 9.26
CA ALA A 81 -4.70 -4.28 8.91
C ALA A 81 -5.50 -3.93 10.16
N PHE A 82 -5.62 -4.89 11.09
CA PHE A 82 -6.27 -4.64 12.37
C PHE A 82 -5.57 -3.53 13.18
N ILE A 83 -4.24 -3.57 13.30
CA ILE A 83 -3.47 -2.52 13.99
C ILE A 83 -3.64 -1.15 13.31
N ILE A 84 -3.55 -1.10 11.99
CA ILE A 84 -3.68 0.13 11.21
C ILE A 84 -5.07 0.76 11.40
N GLU A 85 -6.12 -0.04 11.32
CA GLU A 85 -7.49 0.45 11.49
C GLU A 85 -7.77 0.90 12.93
N GLN A 86 -7.24 0.19 13.95
CA GLN A 86 -7.33 0.65 15.34
C GLN A 86 -6.58 1.97 15.58
N ALA A 87 -5.56 2.27 14.77
CA ALA A 87 -4.86 3.54 14.78
C ALA A 87 -5.54 4.65 13.94
N GLY A 88 -6.74 4.40 13.39
CA GLY A 88 -7.48 5.33 12.56
C GLY A 88 -7.00 5.43 11.10
N GLY A 89 -6.16 4.48 10.66
CA GLY A 89 -5.73 4.37 9.27
C GLY A 89 -6.64 3.46 8.43
N LYS A 90 -6.25 3.25 7.17
CA LYS A 90 -6.96 2.38 6.22
C LYS A 90 -6.07 1.23 5.77
N ALA A 91 -6.70 0.06 5.57
CA ALA A 91 -6.06 -1.14 5.10
C ALA A 91 -6.87 -1.80 3.96
N SER A 92 -6.33 -1.76 2.74
CA SER A 92 -7.01 -2.22 1.53
C SER A 92 -6.11 -3.10 0.67
N ASN A 93 -6.68 -4.02 -0.09
CA ASN A 93 -5.94 -4.72 -1.15
C ASN A 93 -5.96 -3.98 -2.50
N GLY A 94 -6.54 -2.78 -2.54
CA GLY A 94 -6.72 -1.94 -3.72
C GLY A 94 -8.13 -1.96 -4.30
N SER A 95 -8.99 -2.86 -3.84
CA SER A 95 -10.40 -2.95 -4.25
C SER A 95 -11.37 -3.23 -3.11
N GLN A 96 -10.92 -3.88 -2.03
CA GLN A 96 -11.73 -4.19 -0.85
C GLN A 96 -10.89 -4.05 0.44
N ARG A 97 -11.60 -3.77 1.54
CA ARG A 97 -11.02 -3.73 2.89
C ARG A 97 -10.43 -5.08 3.26
N ILE A 98 -9.20 -5.09 3.78
CA ILE A 98 -8.46 -6.34 4.05
C ILE A 98 -9.18 -7.24 5.07
N LEU A 99 -9.76 -6.65 6.11
CA LEU A 99 -10.43 -7.42 7.17
C LEU A 99 -11.77 -8.03 6.75
N ASP A 100 -12.33 -7.61 5.62
CA ASP A 100 -13.59 -8.15 5.08
C ASP A 100 -13.34 -9.27 4.04
N ILE A 101 -12.08 -9.56 3.72
CA ILE A 101 -11.73 -10.61 2.76
C ILE A 101 -11.95 -11.98 3.41
N GLU A 102 -12.94 -12.72 2.94
CA GLU A 102 -13.15 -14.12 3.33
C GLU A 102 -11.97 -15.00 2.84
N PRO A 103 -11.19 -15.62 3.75
CA PRO A 103 -10.04 -16.43 3.35
C PRO A 103 -10.46 -17.75 2.71
N LYS A 104 -9.88 -18.07 1.55
CA LYS A 104 -10.12 -19.33 0.82
C LYS A 104 -9.09 -20.42 1.15
N THR A 105 -7.87 -20.02 1.52
CA THR A 105 -6.79 -20.95 1.90
C THR A 105 -5.87 -20.35 2.96
N LEU A 106 -5.20 -21.19 3.74
CA LEU A 106 -4.29 -20.75 4.80
C LEU A 106 -3.15 -19.85 4.30
N HIS A 107 -2.60 -20.14 3.11
CA HIS A 107 -1.49 -19.41 2.52
C HIS A 107 -1.92 -18.44 1.40
N GLN A 108 -3.20 -18.06 1.37
CA GLN A 108 -3.72 -17.09 0.42
C GLN A 108 -2.89 -15.80 0.47
N ARG A 109 -2.52 -15.30 -0.71
CA ARG A 109 -1.81 -14.04 -0.85
C ARG A 109 -2.75 -12.90 -1.22
N SER A 110 -2.33 -11.68 -0.91
CA SER A 110 -3.01 -10.45 -1.30
C SER A 110 -1.99 -9.35 -1.60
N ALA A 111 -2.39 -8.41 -2.44
CA ALA A 111 -1.84 -7.05 -2.37
C ALA A 111 -2.23 -6.40 -1.04
N ALA A 112 -1.45 -5.43 -0.57
CA ALA A 112 -1.79 -4.66 0.61
C ALA A 112 -1.31 -3.22 0.50
N PHE A 113 -2.19 -2.29 0.84
CA PHE A 113 -1.98 -0.86 0.92
C PHE A 113 -2.47 -0.38 2.28
N LEU A 114 -1.54 0.08 3.10
CA LEU A 114 -1.73 0.21 4.56
C LEU A 114 -1.15 1.54 5.03
N GLY A 115 -1.94 2.36 5.73
CA GLY A 115 -1.42 3.63 6.27
C GLY A 115 -2.49 4.69 6.48
N ASN A 116 -2.12 5.96 6.29
CA ASN A 116 -3.07 7.07 6.37
C ASN A 116 -4.21 6.91 5.36
N THR A 117 -5.45 7.11 5.82
CA THR A 117 -6.68 6.95 5.04
C THR A 117 -6.63 7.69 3.71
N ASP A 118 -6.37 9.00 3.73
CA ASP A 118 -6.34 9.82 2.50
C ASP A 118 -5.30 9.34 1.48
N MET A 119 -4.17 8.80 1.94
CA MET A 119 -3.12 8.29 1.04
C MET A 119 -3.52 6.96 0.40
N VAL A 120 -4.20 6.09 1.15
CA VAL A 120 -4.70 4.80 0.64
C VAL A 120 -5.87 5.04 -0.32
N GLU A 121 -6.78 5.95 0.00
CA GLU A 121 -7.92 6.30 -0.86
C GLU A 121 -7.46 6.92 -2.18
N LEU A 122 -6.51 7.85 -2.12
CA LEU A 122 -5.94 8.41 -3.33
C LEU A 122 -5.31 7.31 -4.20
N LEU A 123 -4.59 6.35 -3.60
CA LEU A 123 -4.05 5.21 -4.35
C LEU A 123 -5.15 4.35 -4.98
N GLU A 124 -6.25 4.08 -4.27
CA GLU A 124 -7.42 3.37 -4.79
C GLU A 124 -8.02 4.10 -6.01
N ASP A 125 -8.10 5.44 -5.96
CA ASP A 125 -8.55 6.26 -7.10
C ASP A 125 -7.62 6.12 -8.31
N PHE A 126 -6.29 6.10 -8.09
CA PHE A 126 -5.33 5.82 -9.16
C PHE A 126 -5.51 4.40 -9.73
N LEU A 127 -5.71 3.39 -8.87
CA LEU A 127 -5.96 2.01 -9.31
C LEU A 127 -7.22 1.92 -10.17
N LYS A 128 -8.30 2.59 -9.76
CA LYS A 128 -9.58 2.62 -10.48
C LYS A 128 -9.49 3.41 -11.80
N LYS A 129 -8.79 4.55 -11.80
CA LYS A 129 -8.66 5.42 -12.98
C LYS A 129 -7.80 4.80 -14.08
N TYR A 130 -6.82 3.98 -13.70
CA TYR A 130 -5.84 3.39 -14.61
C TYR A 130 -5.93 1.86 -14.60
N SER A 131 -7.15 1.32 -14.58
CA SER A 131 -7.46 -0.11 -14.46
C SER A 131 -7.44 -0.87 -15.80
N ASP A 132 -6.71 -0.38 -16.80
CA ASP A 132 -6.61 -0.97 -18.15
C ASP A 132 -6.34 -2.49 -18.12
#